data_AF-A0A1F8GHX2-F1
#
_entry.id   AF-A0A1F8GHX2-F1
#
_cell.length_a   1.000
_cell.length_b   1.000
_cell.length_c   1.000
_cell.angle_alpha   90.00
_cell.angle_beta   90.00
_cell.angle_gamma   90.00
#
_symmetry.space_group_name_H-M   'P 1'
#
loop_
_entity.id
_entity.type
_entity.pdbx_description
1 polymer ?
#
loop_
_entity_poly.entity_id
_entity_poly.type
_entity_poly.pdbx_seq_one_letter_code
_entity_poly.pdbx_strand_id
1 'polypeptide(L)'
;MSKKTSVIVSIIVLLLIVAMGFYAIPFKGERVDIRKFAGSVTGIEGEVITLRGIFTGLPGTIPEEISSERDFSFRTDETTRFEKVDIGWPTWEEVAAAPNGYLEFSVEDLVQTQGEGTLDDLKNLFLSNPGAVYVEADFRASIHNSKNPVASAILYKLINMPSPPTRTP
;
A
#
# COMPACT_ATOMS: atom_id res chain seq x y z
N MET A 1 7.23 57.06 36.07
CA MET A 1 7.22 55.58 36.14
C MET A 1 8.56 55.10 36.69
N SER A 2 8.55 54.19 37.68
CA SER A 2 9.79 53.68 38.25
C SER A 2 10.48 52.74 37.24
N LYS A 3 11.83 52.68 37.24
CA LYS A 3 12.60 51.76 36.37
C LYS A 3 12.08 50.31 36.41
N LYS A 4 11.58 49.85 37.57
CA LYS A 4 11.03 48.50 37.75
C LYS A 4 9.76 48.27 36.92
N THR A 5 8.89 49.27 36.83
CA THR A 5 7.63 49.17 36.08
C THR A 5 7.88 49.10 34.56
N SER A 6 8.92 49.78 34.07
CA SER A 6 9.29 49.74 32.65
C SER A 6 9.85 48.37 32.24
N VAL A 7 10.66 47.74 33.09
CA VAL A 7 11.24 46.42 32.81
C VAL A 7 10.15 45.34 32.76
N ILE A 8 9.18 45.39 33.67
CA ILE A 8 8.07 44.41 33.69
C ILE A 8 7.21 44.53 32.43
N VAL A 9 6.90 45.74 31.98
CA VAL A 9 6.12 45.96 30.75
C VAL A 9 6.89 45.45 29.52
N SER A 10 8.20 45.68 29.42
CA SER A 10 9.01 45.14 28.33
C SER A 10 9.05 43.61 28.31
N ILE A 11 9.10 42.95 29.46
CA ILE A 11 9.07 41.48 29.55
C ILE A 11 7.71 40.93 29.10
N ILE A 12 6.61 41.56 29.52
CA ILE A 12 5.25 41.14 29.13
C ILE A 12 5.03 41.30 27.63
N VAL A 13 5.48 42.42 27.05
CA VAL A 13 5.40 42.65 25.60
C VAL A 13 6.25 41.64 24.84
N LEU A 14 7.45 41.32 25.32
CA LEU A 14 8.30 40.32 24.69
C LEU A 14 7.65 38.92 24.72
N LEU A 15 7.06 38.53 25.86
CA LEU A 15 6.35 37.25 25.98
C LEU A 15 5.12 37.18 25.07
N LEU A 16 4.38 38.28 24.91
CA LEU A 16 3.26 38.34 23.96
C LEU A 16 3.73 38.24 22.51
N ILE A 17 4.85 38.86 22.15
CA ILE A 17 5.44 38.75 20.80
C ILE A 17 5.93 37.31 20.55
N VAL A 18 6.56 36.67 21.54
CA VAL A 18 7.01 35.27 21.42
C VAL A 18 5.80 34.33 21.30
N ALA A 19 4.73 34.55 22.07
CA ALA A 19 3.50 33.75 21.99
C ALA A 19 2.78 33.94 20.66
N MET A 20 2.63 35.18 20.17
CA MET A 20 2.05 35.46 18.85
C MET A 20 2.93 34.89 17.72
N GLY A 21 4.25 34.97 17.86
CA GLY A 21 5.20 34.33 16.93
C GLY A 21 5.03 32.82 16.90
N PHE A 22 4.84 32.17 18.06
CA PHE A 22 4.58 30.73 18.15
C PHE A 22 3.26 30.31 17.48
N TYR A 23 2.21 31.12 17.58
CA TYR A 23 0.92 30.88 16.94
C TYR A 23 0.88 31.25 15.45
N ALA A 24 1.75 32.15 15.00
CA ALA A 24 1.84 32.60 13.61
C ALA A 24 2.83 31.79 12.77
N ILE A 25 3.56 30.83 13.35
CA ILE A 25 4.29 29.83 12.57
C ILE A 25 3.24 28.84 12.07
N PRO A 26 2.88 28.84 10.77
CA PRO A 26 2.16 27.71 10.23
C PRO A 26 3.08 26.50 10.44
N PHE A 27 2.66 25.55 11.29
CA PHE A 27 3.16 24.19 11.19
C PHE A 27 2.92 23.79 9.74
N LYS A 28 3.94 23.95 8.89
CA LYS A 28 3.96 23.40 7.55
C LYS A 28 3.76 21.91 7.79
N GLY A 29 2.54 21.44 7.52
CA GLY A 29 2.14 20.06 7.73
C GLY A 29 3.28 19.17 7.28
N GLU A 30 3.70 18.28 8.18
CA GLU A 30 4.77 17.34 7.91
C GLU A 30 4.50 16.71 6.54
N ARG A 31 5.45 16.90 5.61
CA ARG A 31 5.32 16.32 4.28
C ARG A 31 5.50 14.82 4.45
N VAL A 32 4.39 14.13 4.64
CA VAL A 32 4.38 12.66 4.71
C VAL A 32 4.84 12.13 3.35
N ASP A 33 5.97 11.43 3.36
CA ASP A 33 6.54 10.81 2.17
C ASP A 33 6.12 9.33 2.13
N ILE A 34 4.97 9.08 1.50
CA ILE A 34 4.43 7.73 1.34
C ILE A 34 4.71 7.27 -0.07
N ARG A 35 5.40 6.15 -0.24
CA ARG A 35 5.80 5.67 -1.57
C ARG A 35 5.38 4.25 -1.88
N LYS A 36 4.58 3.64 -1.00
CA LYS A 36 4.09 2.28 -1.19
C LYS A 36 2.63 2.17 -0.80
N PHE A 37 1.89 1.37 -1.56
CA PHE A 37 0.52 0.98 -1.25
C PHE A 37 0.37 -0.50 -1.54
N ALA A 38 -0.26 -1.24 -0.62
CA ALA A 38 -0.42 -2.67 -0.77
C ALA A 38 -1.83 -3.10 -0.40
N GLY A 39 -2.37 -4.08 -1.12
CA GLY A 39 -3.74 -4.54 -0.92
C GLY A 39 -4.23 -5.52 -1.96
N SER A 40 -5.50 -5.89 -1.84
CA SER A 40 -6.18 -6.79 -2.77
C SER A 40 -6.66 -6.01 -4.00
N VAL A 41 -6.52 -6.61 -5.18
CA VAL A 41 -7.02 -6.01 -6.42
C VAL A 41 -8.54 -6.02 -6.43
N THR A 42 -9.14 -4.85 -6.64
CA THR A 42 -10.60 -4.69 -6.79
C THR A 42 -11.03 -4.30 -8.20
N GLY A 43 -10.11 -3.79 -9.03
CA GLY A 43 -10.39 -3.51 -10.43
C GLY A 43 -9.14 -3.23 -11.25
N ILE A 44 -9.21 -3.57 -12.54
CA ILE A 44 -8.19 -3.24 -13.54
C ILE A 44 -8.90 -2.75 -14.80
N GLU A 45 -8.64 -1.50 -15.20
CA GLU A 45 -9.23 -0.88 -16.39
C GLU A 45 -8.12 -0.24 -17.23
N GLY A 46 -7.75 -0.87 -18.35
CA GLY A 46 -6.63 -0.43 -19.17
C GLY A 46 -5.30 -0.50 -18.41
N GLU A 47 -4.73 0.67 -18.11
CA GLU A 47 -3.49 0.88 -17.33
C GLU A 47 -3.78 1.31 -15.88
N VAL A 48 -5.04 1.39 -15.48
CA VAL A 48 -5.44 1.78 -14.12
C VAL A 48 -5.68 0.53 -13.29
N ILE A 49 -5.03 0.46 -12.12
CA ILE A 49 -5.23 -0.61 -11.14
C ILE A 49 -5.83 0.03 -9.88
N THR A 50 -6.88 -0.59 -9.35
CA THR A 50 -7.51 -0.21 -8.09
C THR A 50 -7.31 -1.31 -7.07
N LEU A 51 -6.79 -0.92 -5.90
CA LEU A 51 -6.56 -1.81 -4.77
C LEU A 51 -7.41 -1.38 -3.59
N ARG A 52 -7.88 -2.35 -2.80
CA ARG A 52 -8.36 -2.16 -1.43
C ARG A 52 -7.22 -2.52 -0.48
N GLY A 53 -6.71 -1.55 0.26
CA GLY A 53 -5.53 -1.79 1.08
C GLY A 53 -5.06 -0.60 1.89
N ILE A 54 -3.78 -0.63 2.27
CA ILE A 54 -3.16 0.35 3.16
C ILE A 54 -1.88 0.92 2.54
N PHE A 55 -1.51 2.11 3.00
CA PHE A 55 -0.16 2.60 2.79
C PHE A 55 0.83 1.72 3.56
N THR A 56 1.96 1.41 2.93
CA THR A 56 3.06 0.70 3.58
C THR A 56 4.29 1.60 3.64
N GLY A 57 5.07 1.48 4.72
CA GLY A 57 6.14 2.41 5.03
C GLY A 57 6.83 2.03 6.33
N LEU A 58 7.82 2.83 6.74
CA LEU A 58 8.49 2.61 8.02
C LEU A 58 7.50 2.82 9.17
N PRO A 59 7.54 1.98 10.23
CA PRO A 59 6.70 2.20 11.40
C PRO A 59 6.87 3.62 11.96
N GLY A 60 5.76 4.30 12.21
CA GLY A 60 5.75 5.68 12.72
C GLY A 60 5.92 6.77 11.65
N THR A 61 6.09 6.44 10.36
CA THR A 61 6.13 7.45 9.28
C THR A 61 4.79 7.66 8.57
N ILE A 62 3.82 6.78 8.83
CA ILE A 62 2.46 6.89 8.31
C ILE A 62 1.56 7.37 9.46
N PRO A 63 0.97 8.56 9.37
CA PRO A 63 -0.01 9.05 10.34
C PRO A 63 -1.20 8.08 10.47
N GLU A 64 -1.68 7.88 11.70
CA GLU A 64 -2.81 6.97 11.99
C GLU A 64 -4.08 7.36 11.22
N GLU A 65 -4.26 8.65 10.91
CA GLU A 65 -5.43 9.16 10.19
C GLU A 65 -5.48 8.65 8.74
N ILE A 66 -4.33 8.24 8.19
CA ILE A 66 -4.24 7.74 6.82
C ILE A 66 -3.82 6.28 6.72
N SER A 67 -3.50 5.62 7.83
CA SER A 67 -3.18 4.18 7.86
C SER A 67 -4.40 3.27 7.69
N SER A 68 -5.61 3.83 7.62
CA SER A 68 -6.84 3.08 7.43
C SER A 68 -6.91 2.43 6.05
N GLU A 69 -7.48 1.23 6.00
CA GLU A 69 -7.80 0.55 4.75
C GLU A 69 -8.70 1.44 3.86
N ARG A 70 -8.38 1.52 2.58
CA ARG A 70 -9.09 2.36 1.59
C ARG A 70 -8.93 1.81 0.19
N ASP A 71 -9.78 2.33 -0.70
CA ASP A 71 -9.61 2.15 -2.13
C ASP A 71 -8.57 3.16 -2.63
N PHE A 72 -7.66 2.69 -3.46
CA PHE A 72 -6.63 3.52 -4.06
C PHE A 72 -6.37 3.07 -5.50
N SER A 73 -6.49 4.02 -6.42
CA SER A 73 -6.24 3.79 -7.84
C SER A 73 -4.95 4.48 -8.28
N PHE A 74 -4.18 3.77 -9.08
CA PHE A 74 -2.96 4.28 -9.69
C PHE A 74 -2.82 3.79 -11.12
N ARG A 75 -1.91 4.44 -11.86
CA ARG A 75 -1.61 4.10 -13.25
C ARG A 75 -0.33 3.30 -13.36
N THR A 76 -0.21 2.55 -14.44
CA THR A 76 1.03 1.95 -14.91
C THR A 76 1.42 2.55 -16.26
N ASP A 77 2.69 2.49 -16.60
CA ASP A 77 3.18 2.84 -17.93
C ASP A 77 4.28 1.84 -18.37
N GLU A 78 4.87 2.11 -19.53
CA GLU A 78 5.97 1.34 -20.11
C GLU A 78 7.24 1.26 -19.24
N THR A 79 7.35 2.11 -18.21
CA THR A 79 8.46 2.13 -17.26
C THR A 79 8.14 1.42 -15.94
N THR A 80 6.87 1.04 -15.72
CA THR A 80 6.46 0.25 -14.56
C THR A 80 7.03 -1.15 -14.67
N ARG A 81 7.86 -1.55 -13.69
CA ARG A 81 8.35 -2.93 -13.61
C ARG A 81 7.33 -3.83 -12.94
N PHE A 82 7.15 -5.04 -13.45
CA PHE A 82 6.23 -6.01 -12.90
C PHE A 82 7.02 -7.24 -12.43
N GLU A 83 6.75 -7.65 -11.20
CA GLU A 83 7.35 -8.82 -10.56
C GLU A 83 6.21 -9.70 -10.07
N LYS A 84 6.28 -10.98 -10.40
CA LYS A 84 5.30 -12.00 -10.03
C LYS A 84 5.90 -12.93 -9.00
N VAL A 85 5.15 -13.23 -7.94
CA VAL A 85 5.50 -14.31 -7.01
C VAL A 85 4.61 -15.50 -7.31
N ASP A 86 5.23 -16.56 -7.78
CA ASP A 86 4.61 -17.87 -7.94
C ASP A 86 4.74 -18.66 -6.65
N ILE A 87 3.60 -19.00 -6.06
CA ILE A 87 3.50 -19.81 -4.85
C ILE A 87 3.27 -21.26 -5.29
N GLY A 88 4.09 -22.17 -4.75
CA GLY A 88 3.98 -23.61 -4.95
C GLY A 88 2.76 -24.20 -4.24
N TRP A 89 1.57 -23.81 -4.67
CA TRP A 89 0.31 -24.33 -4.15
C TRP A 89 0.27 -25.85 -4.29
N PRO A 90 -0.29 -26.57 -3.29
CA PRO A 90 -0.61 -27.98 -3.45
C PRO A 90 -1.49 -28.21 -4.68
N THR A 91 -1.35 -29.36 -5.31
CA THR A 91 -2.24 -29.80 -6.38
C THR A 91 -3.58 -30.24 -5.81
N TRP A 92 -4.63 -30.19 -6.63
CA TRP A 92 -5.95 -30.71 -6.25
C TRP A 92 -5.95 -32.23 -6.02
N GLU A 93 -4.99 -32.96 -6.62
CA GLU A 93 -4.79 -34.39 -6.36
C GLU A 93 -4.24 -34.62 -4.94
N GLU A 94 -3.24 -33.84 -4.52
CA GLU A 94 -2.69 -33.89 -3.15
C GLU A 94 -3.75 -33.50 -2.11
N VAL A 95 -4.57 -32.48 -2.40
CA VAL A 95 -5.70 -32.10 -1.52
C VAL A 95 -6.72 -33.24 -1.42
N ALA A 96 -7.05 -33.90 -2.54
CA ALA A 96 -8.00 -35.01 -2.55
C ALA A 96 -7.46 -36.27 -1.85
N ALA A 97 -6.15 -36.47 -1.84
CA ALA A 97 -5.48 -37.58 -1.16
C ALA A 97 -5.31 -37.35 0.36
N ALA A 98 -5.60 -36.15 0.85
CA ALA A 98 -5.44 -35.81 2.26
C ALA A 98 -6.39 -36.66 3.15
N PRO A 99 -5.93 -37.16 4.32
CA PRO A 99 -6.72 -38.05 5.18
C PRO A 99 -8.10 -37.50 5.60
N ASN A 100 -8.22 -36.17 5.67
CA ASN A 100 -9.43 -35.48 6.12
C ASN A 100 -10.13 -34.71 4.98
N GLY A 101 -9.68 -34.87 3.73
CA GLY A 101 -10.22 -34.13 2.57
C GLY A 101 -9.83 -32.65 2.51
N TYR A 102 -8.88 -32.20 3.35
CA TYR A 102 -8.27 -30.87 3.29
C TYR A 102 -6.80 -30.94 3.72
N LEU A 103 -6.00 -30.00 3.20
CA LEU A 103 -4.62 -29.77 3.64
C LEU A 103 -4.58 -28.47 4.45
N GLU A 104 -3.98 -28.52 5.63
CA GLU A 104 -3.69 -27.34 6.44
C GLU A 104 -2.24 -26.91 6.17
N PHE A 105 -2.06 -25.67 5.72
CA PHE A 105 -0.75 -25.10 5.45
C PHE A 105 -0.82 -23.58 5.56
N SER A 106 0.30 -22.96 5.91
CA SER A 106 0.48 -21.51 5.84
C SER A 106 1.08 -21.14 4.49
N VAL A 107 0.58 -20.06 3.88
CA VAL A 107 1.06 -19.59 2.57
C VAL A 107 2.54 -19.21 2.63
N GLU A 108 2.98 -18.73 3.79
CA GLU A 108 4.36 -18.34 4.09
C GLU A 108 5.34 -19.52 4.06
N ASP A 109 4.85 -20.73 4.33
CA ASP A 109 5.66 -21.95 4.38
C ASP A 109 5.81 -22.61 3.00
N LEU A 110 4.99 -22.19 2.03
CA LEU A 110 5.07 -22.69 0.66
C LEU A 110 6.29 -22.13 -0.07
N VAL A 111 6.82 -22.91 -1.02
CA VAL A 111 7.91 -22.45 -1.89
C VAL A 111 7.42 -21.25 -2.70
N GLN A 112 8.14 -20.14 -2.61
CA GLN A 112 7.85 -18.93 -3.36
C GLN A 112 8.98 -18.68 -4.35
N THR A 113 8.64 -18.53 -5.62
CA THR A 113 9.58 -18.18 -6.69
C THR A 113 9.19 -16.82 -7.25
N GLN A 114 10.11 -15.88 -7.22
CA GLN A 114 9.91 -14.56 -7.80
C GLN A 114 10.43 -14.54 -9.24
N GLY A 115 9.61 -14.04 -10.16
CA GLY A 115 9.92 -13.94 -11.58
C GLY A 115 9.47 -12.60 -12.17
N GLU A 116 9.84 -12.39 -13.42
CA GLU A 116 9.33 -11.27 -14.22
C GLU A 116 7.84 -11.47 -14.49
N GLY A 117 7.06 -10.40 -14.39
CA GLY A 117 5.63 -10.41 -14.70
C GLY A 117 5.28 -9.33 -15.73
N THR A 118 4.01 -9.30 -16.13
CA THR A 118 3.46 -8.23 -16.97
C THR A 118 2.10 -7.75 -16.45
N LEU A 119 1.61 -6.63 -16.97
CA LEU A 119 0.24 -6.17 -16.71
C LEU A 119 -0.81 -7.18 -17.20
N ASP A 120 -0.56 -7.84 -18.33
CA ASP A 120 -1.49 -8.83 -18.89
C ASP A 120 -1.55 -10.09 -18.03
N ASP A 121 -0.41 -10.53 -17.47
CA ASP A 121 -0.38 -11.62 -16.50
C ASP A 121 -1.21 -11.27 -15.25
N LEU A 122 -1.03 -10.07 -14.70
CA LEU A 122 -1.80 -9.58 -13.56
C LEU A 122 -3.32 -9.55 -13.87
N LYS A 123 -3.70 -9.07 -15.07
CA LYS A 123 -5.09 -9.07 -15.53
C LYS A 123 -5.66 -10.49 -15.61
N ASN A 124 -4.94 -11.42 -16.24
CA ASN A 124 -5.36 -12.80 -16.37
C ASN A 124 -5.50 -13.48 -15.01
N LEU A 125 -4.57 -13.21 -14.09
CA LEU A 125 -4.61 -13.73 -12.73
C LEU A 125 -5.84 -13.21 -11.96
N PHE A 126 -6.12 -11.90 -12.06
CA PHE A 126 -7.27 -11.25 -11.44
C PHE A 126 -8.60 -11.78 -11.99
N LEU A 127 -8.72 -11.92 -13.32
CA LEU A 127 -9.94 -12.44 -13.95
C LEU A 127 -10.20 -13.90 -13.60
N SER A 128 -9.13 -14.69 -13.47
CA SER A 128 -9.24 -16.11 -13.13
C SER A 128 -9.45 -16.36 -11.64
N ASN A 129 -9.06 -15.41 -10.79
CA ASN A 129 -9.11 -15.54 -9.33
C ASN A 129 -9.56 -14.22 -8.66
N PRO A 130 -10.82 -13.80 -8.88
CA PRO A 130 -11.32 -12.53 -8.35
C PRO A 130 -11.24 -12.50 -6.83
N GLY A 131 -10.69 -11.43 -6.27
CA GLY A 131 -10.53 -11.24 -4.82
C GLY A 131 -9.36 -12.02 -4.19
N ALA A 132 -8.58 -12.77 -4.97
CA ALA A 132 -7.45 -13.56 -4.47
C ALA A 132 -6.08 -13.03 -4.91
N VAL A 133 -6.03 -11.87 -5.57
CA VAL A 133 -4.77 -11.25 -6.03
C VAL A 133 -4.38 -10.14 -5.09
N TYR A 134 -3.17 -10.25 -4.55
CA TYR A 134 -2.53 -9.23 -3.72
C TYR A 134 -1.47 -8.51 -4.54
N VAL A 135 -1.39 -7.19 -4.36
CA VAL A 135 -0.44 -6.31 -5.05
C VAL A 135 0.25 -5.40 -4.04
N GLU A 136 1.55 -5.23 -4.20
CA GLU A 136 2.33 -4.14 -3.62
C GLU A 136 2.80 -3.22 -4.75
N ALA A 137 2.45 -1.93 -4.67
CA ALA A 137 2.83 -0.92 -5.64
C ALA A 137 3.82 0.06 -5.02
N ASP A 138 4.95 0.25 -5.69
CA ASP A 138 6.01 1.19 -5.33
C ASP A 138 5.98 2.43 -6.23
N PHE A 139 6.23 3.61 -5.66
CA PHE A 139 6.16 4.89 -6.35
C PHE A 139 7.47 5.68 -6.22
N ARG A 140 7.89 6.38 -7.30
CA ARG A 140 9.11 7.21 -7.26
C ARG A 140 8.95 8.48 -6.40
N ALA A 141 7.72 8.98 -6.28
CA ALA A 141 7.37 10.18 -5.53
C ALA A 141 6.30 9.85 -4.49
N SER A 142 6.15 10.74 -3.49
CA SER A 142 5.09 10.59 -2.49
C SER A 142 3.71 10.54 -3.15
N ILE A 143 2.90 9.56 -2.76
CA ILE A 143 1.52 9.39 -3.22
C ILE A 143 0.51 10.04 -2.28
N HIS A 144 0.96 10.57 -1.13
CA HIS A 144 0.09 11.29 -0.22
C HIS A 144 -0.50 12.53 -0.92
N ASN A 145 -1.83 12.57 -1.07
CA ASN A 145 -2.58 13.58 -1.83
C ASN A 145 -2.23 13.67 -3.33
N SER A 146 -1.59 12.64 -3.90
CA SER A 146 -1.34 12.58 -5.33
C SER A 146 -2.63 12.28 -6.11
N LYS A 147 -2.77 12.91 -7.27
CA LYS A 147 -3.86 12.63 -8.22
C LYS A 147 -3.29 11.78 -9.35
N ASN A 148 -3.74 10.54 -9.47
CA ASN A 148 -3.31 9.57 -10.48
C ASN A 148 -1.80 9.27 -10.47
N PRO A 149 -1.24 8.81 -9.34
CA PRO A 149 0.17 8.44 -9.29
C PRO A 149 0.48 7.29 -10.25
N VAL A 150 1.70 7.28 -10.80
CA VAL A 150 2.19 6.21 -11.67
C VAL A 150 3.11 5.30 -10.86
N ALA A 151 2.79 4.01 -10.82
CA ALA A 151 3.62 3.00 -10.16
C ALA A 151 4.93 2.80 -10.91
N SER A 152 6.00 2.66 -10.15
CA SER A 152 7.35 2.40 -10.66
C SER A 152 7.72 0.92 -10.63
N ALA A 153 7.16 0.19 -9.67
CA ALA A 153 7.23 -1.25 -9.61
C ALA A 153 5.94 -1.81 -9.00
N ILE A 154 5.58 -3.01 -9.42
CA ILE A 154 4.41 -3.76 -8.96
C ILE A 154 4.86 -5.18 -8.68
N LEU A 155 4.76 -5.59 -7.43
CA LEU A 155 4.89 -6.99 -7.02
C LEU A 155 3.47 -7.54 -6.86
N TYR A 156 3.17 -8.70 -7.44
CA TYR A 156 1.86 -9.31 -7.29
C TYR A 156 1.93 -10.81 -7.08
N LYS A 157 0.95 -11.33 -6.33
CA LYS A 157 0.86 -12.75 -5.99
C LYS A 157 -0.58 -13.17 -5.75
N LEU A 158 -0.82 -14.47 -5.90
CA LEU A 158 -2.07 -15.08 -5.45
C LEU A 158 -1.98 -15.34 -3.94
N ILE A 159 -3.03 -15.06 -3.19
CA ILE A 159 -3.08 -15.27 -1.72
C ILE A 159 -4.01 -16.42 -1.30
N ASN A 160 -4.75 -16.98 -2.26
CA ASN A 160 -5.57 -18.18 -2.05
C ASN A 160 -5.22 -19.24 -3.09
N MET A 161 -5.46 -20.51 -2.76
CA MET A 161 -5.26 -21.60 -3.71
C MET A 161 -6.14 -21.38 -4.95
N PRO A 162 -5.59 -21.54 -6.18
CA PRO A 162 -6.35 -21.33 -7.40
C PRO A 162 -7.47 -22.37 -7.52
N SER A 163 -8.61 -21.94 -8.08
CA SER A 163 -9.79 -22.80 -8.25
C SER A 163 -9.44 -24.08 -9.01
N PRO A 164 -10.09 -25.22 -8.71
CA PRO A 164 -9.86 -26.45 -9.46
C PRO A 164 -10.24 -26.25 -10.92
N PRO A 165 -9.50 -26.86 -11.86
CA PRO A 165 -9.88 -26.81 -13.26
C PRO A 165 -11.29 -27.40 -13.38
N THR A 166 -12.21 -26.64 -13.99
CA THR A 166 -13.58 -27.09 -14.23
C THR A 166 -13.50 -28.38 -15.03
N ARG A 167 -13.94 -29.52 -14.46
CA ARG A 167 -14.07 -30.76 -15.24
C ARG A 167 -15.01 -30.47 -16.40
N THR A 168 -14.47 -30.46 -17.61
CA THR A 168 -15.30 -30.49 -18.81
C THR A 168 -16.04 -31.83 -18.78
N PRO A 169 -17.38 -31.85 -18.83
CA PRO A 169 -18.16 -33.08 -18.78
C PRO A 169 -17.88 -34.00 -19.98
#